data_AF-A0A662EZU1-F1
#
_entry.id   AF-A0A662EZU1-F1
#
_cell.length_a   1.000
_cell.length_b   1.000
_cell.length_c   1.000
_cell.angle_alpha   90.00
_cell.angle_beta   90.00
_cell.angle_gamma   90.00
#
_symmetry.space_group_name_H-M   'P 1'
#
loop_
_entity.id
_entity.type
_entity.pdbx_description
1 polymer ?
#
loop_
_entity_poly.entity_id
_entity_poly.type
_entity_poly.pdbx_seq_one_letter_code
_entity_poly.pdbx_strand_id
1 'polypeptide(L)'
;MKFEFRASGHRNITCTNKTNIAFTTDNYLTKGGDSYAGVSASHSLQDLGDFKSVLKTSKIAITIEANGKEEIIVAYGNKNLKLSDPTEIIIRKSNYIDAKTLCVKANKAASDLNRELIQNLQVPDTKITVVLEKIPISAIIFDFDNTIEDWESVRKHLDTKLEKFLNKKFKDDAKKIVEEINRIDAKYSGHSLNPKDLSRDKWFREAFSNLNIKVDADYIKKLVNLYWKTISSKVRLVSKAKETLKSLKKMKIKLALISDSDGKKEIKMKRIKKLGLNKLFDVILTSDDVGLNKPGLKIFEKTLNELDVNPVECIMVGNRPPVDLVSAKKLALTTIWLKHGKWAEEHKGDFSCVDFSTTQIRDVLNILKSLNG
;
A
#
# COMPACT_ATOMS: atom_id res chain seq x y z
N MET A 1 -7.79 -22.30 3.36
CA MET A 1 -7.09 -23.51 3.87
C MET A 1 -6.50 -23.16 5.21
N LYS A 2 -6.63 -24.05 6.18
CA LYS A 2 -6.23 -23.83 7.57
C LYS A 2 -5.39 -25.01 8.05
N PHE A 3 -4.39 -24.73 8.88
CA PHE A 3 -3.59 -25.71 9.62
C PHE A 3 -3.56 -25.29 11.09
N GLU A 4 -3.66 -26.23 12.01
CA GLU A 4 -3.69 -25.96 13.44
C GLU A 4 -2.67 -26.82 14.17
N PHE A 5 -1.93 -26.22 15.09
CA PHE A 5 -1.11 -26.95 16.04
C PHE A 5 -1.29 -26.36 17.45
N ARG A 6 -1.04 -27.19 18.45
CA ARG A 6 -1.06 -26.79 19.86
C ARG A 6 0.35 -26.57 20.39
N ALA A 7 0.48 -25.70 21.38
CA ALA A 7 1.66 -25.50 22.21
C ALA A 7 1.24 -25.31 23.68
N SER A 8 2.21 -25.19 24.56
CA SER A 8 2.03 -25.02 26.00
C SER A 8 2.67 -23.72 26.49
N GLY A 9 2.02 -23.09 27.47
CA GLY A 9 2.57 -21.95 28.21
C GLY A 9 3.76 -22.35 29.07
N HIS A 10 4.61 -21.37 29.40
CA HIS A 10 5.81 -21.57 30.18
C HIS A 10 6.22 -20.29 30.93
N ARG A 11 6.65 -20.44 32.19
CA ARG A 11 7.00 -19.33 33.10
C ARG A 11 8.05 -18.34 32.58
N ASN A 12 8.91 -18.76 31.65
CA ASN A 12 9.97 -17.93 31.07
C ASN A 12 9.57 -17.22 29.77
N ILE A 13 8.33 -17.36 29.30
CA ILE A 13 7.85 -16.62 28.12
C ILE A 13 7.79 -15.13 28.46
N THR A 14 8.55 -14.30 27.76
CA THR A 14 8.55 -12.84 27.97
C THR A 14 8.06 -12.07 26.76
N CYS A 15 8.26 -12.61 25.55
CA CYS A 15 7.90 -11.99 24.29
C CYS A 15 8.40 -10.53 24.20
N THR A 16 9.70 -10.31 24.40
CA THR A 16 10.33 -8.98 24.28
C THR A 16 11.14 -8.80 23.00
N ASN A 17 11.31 -9.86 22.21
CA ASN A 17 12.05 -9.80 20.95
C ASN A 17 11.37 -8.86 19.95
N LYS A 18 12.13 -7.94 19.34
CA LYS A 18 11.61 -6.94 18.39
C LYS A 18 11.58 -7.41 16.94
N THR A 19 12.01 -8.63 16.64
CA THR A 19 12.25 -9.10 15.27
C THR A 19 11.51 -10.38 14.91
N ASN A 20 11.28 -11.27 15.87
CA ASN A 20 10.72 -12.59 15.62
C ASN A 20 9.69 -12.98 16.68
N ILE A 21 8.83 -13.93 16.31
CA ILE A 21 7.98 -14.72 17.21
C ILE A 21 8.32 -16.19 16.94
N ALA A 22 8.42 -17.01 17.97
CA ALA A 22 8.84 -18.40 17.85
C ALA A 22 7.95 -19.37 18.65
N PHE A 23 7.95 -20.62 18.21
CA PHE A 23 7.44 -21.78 18.95
C PHE A 23 8.48 -22.90 18.85
N THR A 24 8.57 -23.73 19.88
CA THR A 24 9.45 -24.92 19.87
C THR A 24 8.69 -26.17 20.28
N THR A 25 9.07 -27.32 19.71
CA THR A 25 8.63 -28.64 20.16
C THR A 25 9.26 -29.04 21.50
N ASP A 26 10.37 -28.42 21.88
CA ASP A 26 11.01 -28.66 23.18
C ASP A 26 10.09 -28.23 24.33
N ASN A 27 10.14 -28.92 25.45
CA ASN A 27 9.32 -28.61 26.64
C ASN A 27 9.95 -27.60 27.59
N TYR A 28 11.12 -27.06 27.23
CA TYR A 28 11.91 -26.19 28.08
C TYR A 28 12.26 -24.88 27.38
N LEU A 29 12.25 -23.78 28.15
CA LEU A 29 12.62 -22.46 27.66
C LEU A 29 13.55 -21.75 28.66
N THR A 30 14.68 -21.24 28.18
CA THR A 30 15.59 -20.41 28.98
C THR A 30 15.04 -19.00 29.17
N LYS A 31 15.54 -18.25 30.17
CA LYS A 31 15.19 -16.83 30.35
C LYS A 31 15.61 -15.93 29.17
N GLY A 32 16.53 -16.39 28.31
CA GLY A 32 16.96 -15.68 27.11
C GLY A 32 16.08 -15.95 25.87
N GLY A 33 15.12 -16.88 25.96
CA GLY A 33 14.20 -17.24 24.89
C GLY A 33 13.10 -16.19 24.67
N ASP A 34 13.48 -14.95 24.43
CA ASP A 34 12.60 -13.79 24.46
C ASP A 34 11.65 -13.64 23.25
N SER A 35 11.79 -14.51 22.26
CA SER A 35 10.93 -14.58 21.07
C SER A 35 9.85 -15.65 21.15
N TYR A 36 9.95 -16.59 22.10
CA TYR A 36 9.06 -17.74 22.15
C TYR A 36 7.72 -17.38 22.77
N ALA A 37 6.65 -17.73 22.07
CA ALA A 37 5.26 -17.59 22.51
C ALA A 37 4.66 -18.92 22.99
N GLY A 38 5.38 -20.04 22.85
CA GLY A 38 4.96 -21.35 23.34
C GLY A 38 6.06 -22.41 23.23
N VAL A 39 5.98 -23.41 24.10
CA VAL A 39 6.84 -24.60 24.13
C VAL A 39 5.99 -25.85 23.85
N SER A 40 6.60 -27.04 23.76
CA SER A 40 5.88 -28.30 23.54
C SER A 40 4.91 -28.23 22.36
N ALA A 41 5.33 -27.56 21.29
CA ALA A 41 4.56 -27.52 20.06
C ALA A 41 4.33 -28.95 19.57
N SER A 42 3.06 -29.29 19.36
CA SER A 42 2.62 -30.60 18.87
C SER A 42 3.13 -30.95 17.46
N HIS A 43 3.61 -29.95 16.72
CA HIS A 43 4.10 -30.08 15.35
C HIS A 43 5.34 -29.22 15.19
N SER A 44 6.26 -29.69 14.35
CA SER A 44 7.39 -28.95 13.81
C SER A 44 7.08 -28.40 12.41
N LEU A 45 8.03 -27.71 11.78
CA LEU A 45 7.89 -27.33 10.37
C LEU A 45 7.84 -28.55 9.44
N GLN A 46 8.36 -29.71 9.87
CA GLN A 46 8.35 -30.92 9.05
C GLN A 46 6.93 -31.47 8.90
N ASP A 47 6.07 -31.27 9.89
CA ASP A 47 4.75 -31.90 10.02
C ASP A 47 3.61 -31.13 9.33
N LEU A 48 3.92 -30.02 8.65
CA LEU A 48 2.92 -29.15 8.02
C LEU A 48 2.23 -29.75 6.78
N GLY A 49 2.66 -30.93 6.31
CA GLY A 49 2.07 -31.63 5.16
C GLY A 49 1.88 -30.73 3.93
N ASP A 50 0.69 -30.79 3.33
CA ASP A 50 0.34 -30.00 2.15
C ASP A 50 0.33 -28.49 2.39
N PHE A 51 0.19 -28.05 3.65
CA PHE A 51 0.21 -26.62 4.00
C PHE A 51 1.57 -25.97 3.70
N LYS A 52 2.65 -26.75 3.56
CA LYS A 52 3.94 -26.25 3.06
C LYS A 52 3.81 -25.58 1.69
N SER A 53 2.95 -26.10 0.82
CA SER A 53 2.74 -25.53 -0.52
C SER A 53 2.03 -24.17 -0.44
N VAL A 54 1.07 -24.01 0.48
CA VAL A 54 0.42 -22.73 0.80
C VAL A 54 1.42 -21.71 1.33
N LEU A 55 2.28 -22.09 2.27
CA LEU A 55 3.32 -21.23 2.83
C LEU A 55 4.33 -20.75 1.78
N LYS A 56 4.43 -21.39 0.62
CA LYS A 56 5.35 -20.95 -0.44
C LYS A 56 4.80 -19.78 -1.26
N THR A 57 3.48 -19.60 -1.28
CA THR A 57 2.78 -18.76 -2.27
C THR A 57 1.56 -18.03 -1.69
N SER A 58 1.55 -17.69 -0.40
CA SER A 58 0.39 -17.02 0.18
C SER A 58 0.70 -16.03 1.30
N LYS A 59 -0.21 -15.08 1.49
CA LYS A 59 -0.31 -14.30 2.72
C LYS A 59 -1.01 -15.15 3.78
N ILE A 60 -0.52 -15.11 5.02
CA ILE A 60 -0.93 -16.02 6.09
C ILE A 60 -1.34 -15.19 7.31
N ALA A 61 -2.51 -15.51 7.87
CA ALA A 61 -2.87 -15.15 9.23
C ALA A 61 -2.35 -16.25 10.16
N ILE A 62 -1.62 -15.86 11.21
CA ILE A 62 -1.28 -16.70 12.34
C ILE A 62 -2.07 -16.18 13.53
N THR A 63 -3.06 -16.94 13.98
CA THR A 63 -3.79 -16.67 15.21
C THR A 63 -3.14 -17.43 16.36
N ILE A 64 -2.86 -16.75 17.47
CA ILE A 64 -2.44 -17.33 18.74
C ILE A 64 -3.57 -17.13 19.74
N GLU A 65 -4.08 -18.22 20.30
CA GLU A 65 -5.17 -18.17 21.27
C GLU A 65 -4.77 -18.89 22.58
N ALA A 66 -5.01 -18.24 23.72
CA ALA A 66 -4.87 -18.83 25.04
C ALA A 66 -5.88 -18.22 26.03
N ASN A 67 -6.64 -19.08 26.73
CA ASN A 67 -7.65 -18.70 27.73
C ASN A 67 -8.63 -17.61 27.24
N GLY A 68 -9.15 -17.75 26.01
CA GLY A 68 -10.12 -16.83 25.43
C GLY A 68 -9.54 -15.48 24.97
N LYS A 69 -8.22 -15.29 25.02
CA LYS A 69 -7.53 -14.16 24.41
C LYS A 69 -6.90 -14.59 23.10
N GLU A 70 -7.11 -13.78 22.07
CA GLU A 70 -6.63 -14.01 20.72
C GLU A 70 -5.71 -12.87 20.27
N GLU A 71 -4.67 -13.22 19.52
CA GLU A 71 -3.85 -12.27 18.78
C GLU A 71 -3.63 -12.76 17.35
N ILE A 72 -3.82 -11.86 16.38
CA ILE A 72 -3.63 -12.16 14.95
C ILE A 72 -2.36 -11.49 14.42
N ILE A 73 -1.48 -12.30 13.85
CA ILE A 73 -0.26 -11.88 13.15
C ILE A 73 -0.45 -12.13 11.66
N VAL A 74 -0.12 -11.14 10.84
CA VAL A 74 -0.18 -11.25 9.38
C VAL A 74 1.24 -11.32 8.86
N ALA A 75 1.56 -12.37 8.11
CA ALA A 75 2.88 -12.59 7.53
C ALA A 75 2.78 -13.12 6.10
N TYR A 76 3.92 -13.25 5.44
CA TYR A 76 4.01 -13.69 4.05
C TYR A 76 4.80 -14.99 3.95
N GLY A 77 4.23 -15.91 3.19
CA GLY A 77 4.94 -17.04 2.65
C GLY A 77 6.05 -16.65 1.67
N ASN A 78 6.92 -17.60 1.33
CA ASN A 78 7.96 -17.38 0.34
C ASN A 78 8.37 -18.69 -0.34
N LYS A 79 8.53 -18.67 -1.67
CA LYS A 79 8.93 -19.84 -2.47
C LYS A 79 10.25 -20.48 -2.00
N ASN A 80 11.13 -19.71 -1.35
CA ASN A 80 12.42 -20.16 -0.85
C ASN A 80 12.39 -20.76 0.56
N LEU A 81 11.24 -20.78 1.26
CA LEU A 81 11.16 -21.36 2.61
C LEU A 81 11.60 -22.83 2.61
N LYS A 82 12.44 -23.24 3.56
CA LYS A 82 12.92 -24.63 3.64
C LYS A 82 11.92 -25.53 4.35
N LEU A 83 11.30 -25.05 5.42
CA LEU A 83 10.27 -25.76 6.22
C LEU A 83 10.73 -27.15 6.66
N SER A 84 11.96 -27.20 7.19
CA SER A 84 12.69 -28.44 7.44
C SER A 84 13.24 -28.57 8.86
N ASP A 85 13.14 -27.55 9.69
CA ASP A 85 13.61 -27.64 11.08
C ASP A 85 12.66 -28.53 11.91
N PRO A 86 13.19 -29.51 12.66
CA PRO A 86 12.39 -30.45 13.42
C PRO A 86 11.91 -29.91 14.77
N THR A 87 12.41 -28.75 15.22
CA THR A 87 12.09 -28.23 16.55
C THR A 87 11.56 -26.81 16.54
N GLU A 88 12.13 -25.94 15.72
CA GLU A 88 11.92 -24.50 15.78
C GLU A 88 10.99 -23.98 14.68
N ILE A 89 9.98 -23.21 15.08
CA ILE A 89 9.04 -22.52 14.19
C ILE A 89 9.18 -21.03 14.41
N ILE A 90 9.77 -20.30 13.45
CA ILE A 90 10.04 -18.86 13.57
C ILE A 90 9.24 -18.05 12.55
N ILE A 91 8.47 -17.08 13.05
CA ILE A 91 7.78 -16.05 12.28
C ILE A 91 8.65 -14.79 12.32
N ARG A 92 9.07 -14.29 11.16
CA ARG A 92 10.07 -13.21 11.05
C ARG A 92 9.46 -11.91 10.57
N LYS A 93 9.84 -10.77 11.17
CA LYS A 93 9.55 -9.44 10.59
C LYS A 93 10.42 -9.14 9.37
N SER A 94 11.62 -9.71 9.30
CA SER A 94 12.55 -9.51 8.17
C SER A 94 12.25 -10.46 7.00
N ASN A 95 13.04 -10.33 5.93
CA ASN A 95 13.05 -11.23 4.77
C ASN A 95 14.02 -12.41 4.89
N TYR A 96 14.67 -12.57 6.05
CA TYR A 96 15.65 -13.63 6.25
C TYR A 96 14.99 -15.00 6.24
N ILE A 97 15.60 -15.97 5.54
CA ILE A 97 15.07 -17.33 5.41
C ILE A 97 16.16 -18.33 5.80
N ASP A 98 15.85 -19.18 6.77
CA ASP A 98 16.62 -20.36 7.13
C ASP A 98 15.70 -21.59 7.28
N ALA A 99 16.21 -22.67 7.87
CA ALA A 99 15.46 -23.91 8.08
C ALA A 99 14.23 -23.72 8.99
N LYS A 100 14.33 -22.76 9.92
CA LYS A 100 13.38 -22.47 11.01
C LYS A 100 12.29 -21.47 10.61
N THR A 101 12.43 -20.81 9.47
CA THR A 101 11.46 -19.80 9.04
C THR A 101 10.15 -20.45 8.60
N LEU A 102 9.06 -20.14 9.31
CA LEU A 102 7.67 -20.43 8.91
C LEU A 102 7.18 -19.40 7.87
N CYS A 103 7.33 -18.11 8.19
CA CYS A 103 6.90 -16.97 7.37
C CYS A 103 7.84 -15.77 7.57
N VAL A 104 7.80 -14.83 6.64
CA VAL A 104 8.58 -13.58 6.63
C VAL A 104 7.68 -12.34 6.59
N LYS A 105 8.25 -11.15 6.77
CA LYS A 105 7.52 -9.86 6.71
C LYS A 105 6.29 -9.77 7.62
N ALA A 106 6.37 -10.39 8.81
CA ALA A 106 5.30 -10.30 9.79
C ALA A 106 5.04 -8.85 10.21
N ASN A 107 3.77 -8.49 10.40
CA ASN A 107 3.38 -7.17 10.90
C ASN A 107 3.69 -6.97 12.40
N LYS A 108 3.90 -8.06 13.14
CA LYS A 108 4.17 -8.08 14.57
C LYS A 108 5.43 -8.89 14.90
N ALA A 109 6.14 -8.46 15.93
CA ALA A 109 7.16 -9.21 16.64
C ALA A 109 6.61 -9.69 17.98
N ALA A 110 7.38 -10.50 18.72
CA ALA A 110 6.98 -10.93 20.06
C ALA A 110 6.71 -9.72 20.97
N SER A 111 7.54 -8.67 20.86
CA SER A 111 7.35 -7.40 21.58
C SER A 111 6.02 -6.69 21.33
N ASP A 112 5.37 -6.99 20.21
CA ASP A 112 4.15 -6.34 19.73
C ASP A 112 2.88 -7.11 20.14
N LEU A 113 3.01 -8.29 20.77
CA LEU A 113 1.87 -9.09 21.23
C LEU A 113 1.19 -8.45 22.45
N ASN A 114 -0.13 -8.62 22.56
CA ASN A 114 -0.92 -8.14 23.68
C ASN A 114 -0.37 -8.66 25.03
N ARG A 115 -0.25 -7.76 26.02
CA ARG A 115 0.31 -8.09 27.34
C ARG A 115 -0.54 -9.05 28.15
N GLU A 116 -1.87 -8.98 28.04
CA GLU A 116 -2.77 -9.94 28.70
C GLU A 116 -2.63 -11.33 28.09
N LEU A 117 -2.48 -11.42 26.75
CA LEU A 117 -2.17 -12.70 26.11
C LEU A 117 -0.85 -13.26 26.66
N ILE A 118 0.22 -12.44 26.70
CA ILE A 118 1.52 -12.88 27.22
C ILE A 118 1.42 -13.38 28.67
N GLN A 119 0.63 -12.73 29.53
CA GLN A 119 0.38 -13.20 30.89
C GLN A 119 -0.26 -14.59 30.92
N ASN A 120 -1.19 -14.89 30.02
CA ASN A 120 -1.74 -16.24 29.87
C ASN A 120 -0.68 -17.24 29.41
N LEU A 121 0.17 -16.86 28.44
CA LEU A 121 1.25 -17.72 27.93
C LEU A 121 2.32 -18.01 29.00
N GLN A 122 2.50 -17.13 29.99
CA GLN A 122 3.43 -17.33 31.09
C GLN A 122 2.98 -18.39 32.10
N VAL A 123 1.69 -18.71 32.16
CA VAL A 123 1.18 -19.74 33.08
C VAL A 123 1.57 -21.11 32.52
N PRO A 124 2.39 -21.91 33.22
CA PRO A 124 2.81 -23.23 32.77
C PRO A 124 1.61 -24.12 32.39
N ASP A 125 1.79 -24.93 31.35
CA ASP A 125 0.80 -25.90 30.87
C ASP A 125 -0.53 -25.31 30.35
N THR A 126 -0.61 -23.97 30.26
CA THR A 126 -1.72 -23.31 29.55
C THR A 126 -1.73 -23.79 28.11
N LYS A 127 -2.89 -24.28 27.67
CA LYS A 127 -3.06 -24.72 26.28
C LYS A 127 -3.07 -23.51 25.36
N ILE A 128 -2.17 -23.51 24.38
CA ILE A 128 -2.09 -22.51 23.34
C ILE A 128 -2.52 -23.18 22.04
N THR A 129 -3.49 -22.58 21.36
CA THR A 129 -3.88 -22.98 20.01
C THR A 129 -3.26 -22.01 19.02
N VAL A 130 -2.56 -22.53 18.02
CA VAL A 130 -2.00 -21.73 16.92
C VAL A 130 -2.64 -22.17 15.62
N VAL A 131 -3.28 -21.22 14.96
CA VAL A 131 -3.98 -21.43 13.69
C VAL A 131 -3.26 -20.68 12.59
N LEU A 132 -2.86 -21.40 11.54
CA LEU A 132 -2.35 -20.84 10.30
C LEU A 132 -3.46 -20.85 9.26
N GLU A 133 -3.80 -19.70 8.72
CA GLU A 133 -4.83 -19.57 7.69
C GLU A 133 -4.34 -18.76 6.50
N LYS A 134 -4.59 -19.27 5.29
CA LYS A 134 -4.36 -18.52 4.05
C LYS A 134 -5.34 -17.35 3.96
N ILE A 135 -4.80 -16.14 3.81
CA ILE A 135 -5.58 -14.94 3.51
C ILE A 135 -5.75 -14.83 1.99
N PRO A 136 -6.97 -14.96 1.44
CA PRO A 136 -7.22 -14.72 0.03
C PRO A 136 -7.24 -13.21 -0.25
N ILE A 137 -6.48 -12.75 -1.23
CA ILE A 137 -6.60 -11.40 -1.76
C ILE A 137 -7.85 -11.32 -2.62
N SER A 138 -8.81 -10.50 -2.20
CA SER A 138 -10.12 -10.32 -2.84
C SER A 138 -10.27 -8.96 -3.54
N ALA A 139 -9.42 -7.97 -3.20
CA ALA A 139 -9.49 -6.63 -3.77
C ALA A 139 -8.13 -5.98 -4.05
N ILE A 140 -8.10 -5.09 -5.04
CA ILE A 140 -6.96 -4.22 -5.33
C ILE A 140 -7.42 -2.77 -5.48
N ILE A 141 -6.80 -1.90 -4.71
CA ILE A 141 -6.95 -0.45 -4.74
C ILE A 141 -5.78 0.13 -5.53
N PHE A 142 -6.07 0.98 -6.50
CA PHE A 142 -5.06 1.66 -7.32
C PHE A 142 -5.09 3.17 -7.06
N ASP A 143 -3.91 3.77 -6.97
CA ASP A 143 -3.75 5.20 -7.27
C ASP A 143 -4.00 5.48 -8.77
N PHE A 144 -4.19 6.74 -9.13
CA PHE A 144 -4.45 7.16 -10.49
C PHE A 144 -3.24 7.76 -11.22
N ASP A 145 -2.66 8.85 -10.73
CA ASP A 145 -1.70 9.67 -11.46
C ASP A 145 -0.31 9.01 -11.44
N ASN A 146 0.27 8.72 -12.61
CA ASN A 146 1.48 7.92 -12.79
C ASN A 146 1.37 6.47 -12.30
N THR A 147 0.16 6.02 -11.93
CA THR A 147 -0.12 4.61 -11.62
C THR A 147 -0.94 3.96 -12.74
N ILE A 148 -2.08 4.55 -13.10
CA ILE A 148 -2.93 4.11 -14.21
C ILE A 148 -2.87 5.11 -15.38
N GLU A 149 -2.94 6.41 -15.08
CA GLU A 149 -2.75 7.47 -16.05
C GLU A 149 -1.26 7.82 -16.17
N ASP A 150 -0.77 7.99 -17.39
CA ASP A 150 0.57 8.51 -17.65
C ASP A 150 0.55 10.05 -17.54
N TRP A 151 0.55 10.52 -16.28
CA TRP A 151 0.45 11.93 -15.93
C TRP A 151 1.71 12.70 -16.34
N GLU A 152 2.89 12.10 -16.24
CA GLU A 152 4.15 12.74 -16.58
C GLU A 152 4.18 13.21 -18.04
N SER A 153 3.71 12.38 -18.96
CA SER A 153 3.68 12.74 -20.37
C SER A 153 2.60 13.77 -20.70
N VAL A 154 1.47 13.72 -19.99
CA VAL A 154 0.44 14.77 -20.03
C VAL A 154 1.03 16.09 -19.54
N ARG A 155 1.80 16.06 -18.45
CA ARG A 155 2.44 17.23 -17.86
C ARG A 155 3.47 17.85 -18.80
N LYS A 156 4.34 17.05 -19.41
CA LYS A 156 5.34 17.53 -20.38
C LYS A 156 4.67 18.29 -21.53
N HIS A 157 3.54 17.79 -22.04
CA HIS A 157 2.79 18.50 -23.10
C HIS A 157 2.13 19.78 -22.59
N LEU A 158 1.58 19.75 -21.37
CA LEU A 158 0.97 20.91 -20.73
C LEU A 158 1.97 22.04 -20.55
N ASP A 159 3.17 21.77 -20.05
CA ASP A 159 4.19 22.78 -19.80
C ASP A 159 4.56 23.51 -21.11
N THR A 160 4.76 22.78 -22.21
CA THR A 160 4.97 23.38 -23.54
C THR A 160 3.79 24.25 -24.00
N LYS A 161 2.55 23.86 -23.70
CA LYS A 161 1.35 24.63 -24.05
C LYS A 161 1.21 25.90 -23.22
N LEU A 162 1.49 25.82 -21.92
CA LEU A 162 1.49 26.97 -21.02
C LEU A 162 2.57 27.97 -21.44
N GLU A 163 3.80 27.51 -21.67
CA GLU A 163 4.91 28.36 -22.09
C GLU A 163 4.57 29.10 -23.39
N LYS A 164 4.07 28.38 -24.41
CA LYS A 164 3.65 29.02 -25.68
C LYS A 164 2.53 30.04 -25.49
N PHE A 165 1.60 29.81 -24.57
CA PHE A 165 0.51 30.74 -24.29
C PHE A 165 1.03 31.98 -23.54
N LEU A 166 1.86 31.79 -22.52
CA LEU A 166 2.46 32.84 -21.72
C LEU A 166 3.42 33.71 -22.53
N ASN A 167 4.19 33.12 -23.45
CA ASN A 167 5.15 33.82 -24.31
C ASN A 167 4.49 34.94 -25.15
N LYS A 168 3.21 34.79 -25.51
CA LYS A 168 2.47 35.83 -26.26
C LYS A 168 2.33 37.15 -25.49
N LYS A 169 2.31 37.12 -24.16
CA LYS A 169 2.14 38.30 -23.30
C LYS A 169 3.40 38.66 -22.52
N PHE A 170 4.10 37.66 -22.00
CA PHE A 170 5.20 37.83 -21.05
C PHE A 170 6.59 37.60 -21.64
N LYS A 171 6.68 37.16 -22.90
CA LYS A 171 7.95 36.96 -23.62
C LYS A 171 8.95 36.13 -22.80
N ASP A 172 10.10 36.70 -22.47
CA ASP A 172 11.20 36.05 -21.76
C ASP A 172 10.82 35.54 -20.35
N ASP A 173 9.80 36.14 -19.71
CA ASP A 173 9.30 35.68 -18.40
C ASP A 173 8.45 34.41 -18.50
N ALA A 174 7.99 34.01 -19.69
CA ALA A 174 7.07 32.88 -19.84
C ALA A 174 7.61 31.57 -19.28
N LYS A 175 8.90 31.28 -19.53
CA LYS A 175 9.57 30.09 -19.02
C LYS A 175 9.66 30.12 -17.49
N LYS A 176 10.07 31.27 -16.93
CA LYS A 176 10.17 31.50 -15.48
C LYS A 176 8.80 31.31 -14.78
N ILE A 177 7.72 31.76 -15.41
CA ILE A 177 6.36 31.56 -14.89
C ILE A 177 6.00 30.06 -14.86
N VAL A 178 6.30 29.30 -15.92
CA VAL A 178 6.03 27.84 -15.95
C VAL A 178 6.86 27.11 -14.89
N GLU A 179 8.12 27.51 -14.72
CA GLU A 179 8.99 26.96 -13.66
C GLU A 179 8.42 27.21 -12.26
N GLU A 180 7.93 28.42 -11.98
CA GLU A 180 7.30 28.72 -10.68
C GLU A 180 5.96 27.96 -10.50
N ILE A 181 5.17 27.80 -11.56
CA ILE A 181 3.97 26.94 -11.52
C ILE A 181 4.34 25.50 -11.17
N ASN A 182 5.42 24.97 -11.75
CA ASN A 182 5.93 23.63 -11.45
C ASN A 182 6.43 23.53 -10.01
N ARG A 183 7.07 24.58 -9.49
CA ARG A 183 7.51 24.67 -8.09
C ARG A 183 6.34 24.64 -7.12
N ILE A 184 5.27 25.38 -7.42
CA ILE A 184 4.04 25.40 -6.63
C ILE A 184 3.33 24.05 -6.68
N ASP A 185 3.25 23.41 -7.86
CA ASP A 185 2.71 22.04 -7.97
C ASP A 185 3.49 21.08 -7.06
N ALA A 186 4.82 21.08 -7.12
CA ALA A 186 5.66 20.25 -6.26
C ALA A 186 5.51 20.58 -4.76
N LYS A 187 5.24 21.84 -4.40
CA LYS A 187 4.99 22.27 -3.01
C LYS A 187 3.69 21.70 -2.45
N TYR A 188 2.64 21.57 -3.26
CA TYR A 188 1.30 21.19 -2.78
C TYR A 188 0.95 19.73 -3.05
N SER A 189 1.30 19.20 -4.22
CA SER A 189 0.91 17.86 -4.67
C SER A 189 1.60 16.77 -3.84
N GLY A 190 0.81 16.00 -3.08
CA GLY A 190 1.32 14.97 -2.17
C GLY A 190 1.81 15.51 -0.81
N HIS A 191 1.68 16.81 -0.56
CA HIS A 191 2.10 17.45 0.69
C HIS A 191 0.95 18.14 1.44
N SER A 192 -0.02 18.75 0.73
CA SER A 192 -1.19 19.31 1.39
C SER A 192 -2.23 18.23 1.69
N LEU A 193 -2.69 18.19 2.94
CA LEU A 193 -3.80 17.35 3.37
C LEU A 193 -5.18 17.93 2.98
N ASN A 194 -5.25 19.22 2.64
CA ASN A 194 -6.50 19.90 2.31
C ASN A 194 -6.74 19.94 0.79
N PRO A 195 -7.78 19.28 0.27
CA PRO A 195 -8.10 19.30 -1.17
C PRO A 195 -8.23 20.70 -1.76
N LYS A 196 -8.70 21.69 -0.97
CA LYS A 196 -8.90 23.08 -1.42
C LYS A 196 -7.60 23.82 -1.72
N ASP A 197 -6.47 23.28 -1.31
CA ASP A 197 -5.16 23.84 -1.62
C ASP A 197 -4.70 23.47 -3.03
N LEU A 198 -5.33 22.47 -3.67
CA LEU A 198 -5.01 22.01 -5.03
C LEU A 198 -5.73 22.81 -6.13
N SER A 199 -6.15 24.03 -5.82
CA SER A 199 -6.82 24.92 -6.78
C SER A 199 -5.83 25.58 -7.74
N ARG A 200 -5.97 25.27 -9.04
CA ARG A 200 -5.15 25.90 -10.09
C ARG A 200 -5.29 27.41 -10.20
N ASP A 201 -6.44 27.98 -9.84
CA ASP A 201 -6.59 29.45 -9.77
C ASP A 201 -5.67 30.03 -8.68
N LYS A 202 -5.66 29.42 -7.48
CA LYS A 202 -4.78 29.83 -6.38
C LYS A 202 -3.31 29.67 -6.77
N TRP A 203 -2.94 28.54 -7.35
CA TRP A 203 -1.56 28.26 -7.75
C TRP A 203 -1.04 29.25 -8.78
N PHE A 204 -1.86 29.61 -9.78
CA PHE A 204 -1.43 30.61 -10.76
C PHE A 204 -1.30 31.99 -10.11
N ARG A 205 -2.24 32.41 -9.26
CA ARG A 205 -2.10 33.69 -8.53
C ARG A 205 -0.84 33.73 -7.69
N GLU A 206 -0.54 32.66 -6.97
CA GLU A 206 0.69 32.53 -6.18
C GLU A 206 1.93 32.59 -7.08
N ALA A 207 1.94 31.90 -8.22
CA ALA A 207 3.06 31.92 -9.17
C ALA A 207 3.37 33.34 -9.65
N PHE A 208 2.33 34.06 -10.10
CA PHE A 208 2.50 35.44 -10.55
C PHE A 208 2.90 36.38 -9.41
N SER A 209 2.36 36.17 -8.20
CA SER A 209 2.72 36.94 -7.01
C SER A 209 4.17 36.73 -6.60
N ASN A 210 4.67 35.48 -6.56
CA ASN A 210 6.06 35.15 -6.21
C ASN A 210 7.06 35.78 -7.18
N LEU A 211 6.65 36.00 -8.42
CA LEU A 211 7.46 36.62 -9.46
C LEU A 211 7.29 38.15 -9.54
N ASN A 212 6.45 38.75 -8.69
CA ASN A 212 6.07 40.16 -8.74
C ASN A 212 5.49 40.61 -10.10
N ILE A 213 4.82 39.70 -10.82
CA ILE A 213 4.21 39.98 -12.12
C ILE A 213 2.72 40.25 -11.92
N LYS A 214 2.27 41.44 -12.33
CA LYS A 214 0.85 41.80 -12.28
C LYS A 214 0.07 41.07 -13.38
N VAL A 215 -1.03 40.44 -12.98
CA VAL A 215 -1.93 39.72 -13.89
C VAL A 215 -3.37 39.92 -13.44
N ASP A 216 -4.26 40.18 -14.40
CA ASP A 216 -5.68 40.35 -14.13
C ASP A 216 -6.39 38.99 -13.95
N ALA A 217 -7.57 39.03 -13.33
CA ALA A 217 -8.35 37.83 -13.02
C ALA A 217 -8.85 37.08 -14.27
N ASP A 218 -9.12 37.79 -15.37
CA ASP A 218 -9.57 37.17 -16.62
C ASP A 218 -8.45 36.35 -17.26
N TYR A 219 -7.21 36.83 -17.19
CA TYR A 219 -6.04 36.12 -17.67
C TYR A 219 -5.76 34.85 -16.85
N ILE A 220 -5.90 34.91 -15.52
CA ILE A 220 -5.85 33.71 -14.66
C ILE A 220 -6.93 32.70 -15.09
N LYS A 221 -8.17 33.15 -15.33
CA LYS A 221 -9.26 32.27 -15.80
C LYS A 221 -8.93 31.62 -17.15
N LYS A 222 -8.34 32.38 -18.09
CA LYS A 222 -7.85 31.84 -19.39
C LYS A 222 -6.77 30.77 -19.19
N LEU A 223 -5.82 30.99 -18.28
CA LEU A 223 -4.80 30.00 -17.95
C LEU A 223 -5.41 28.73 -17.34
N VAL A 224 -6.33 28.85 -16.37
CA VAL A 224 -7.02 27.70 -15.75
C VAL A 224 -7.78 26.90 -16.80
N ASN A 225 -8.48 27.58 -17.71
CA ASN A 225 -9.19 26.93 -18.81
C ASN A 225 -8.23 26.22 -19.78
N LEU A 226 -7.11 26.86 -20.15
CA LEU A 226 -6.08 26.26 -21.00
C LEU A 226 -5.48 25.01 -20.34
N TYR A 227 -5.16 25.09 -19.04
CA TYR A 227 -4.60 24.00 -18.26
C TYR A 227 -5.51 22.77 -18.32
N TRP A 228 -6.78 22.94 -17.94
CA TRP A 228 -7.72 21.82 -17.88
C TRP A 228 -8.14 21.29 -19.23
N LYS A 229 -8.28 22.16 -20.24
CA LYS A 229 -8.53 21.75 -21.63
C LYS A 229 -7.38 20.90 -22.16
N THR A 230 -6.13 21.30 -21.87
CA THR A 230 -4.94 20.59 -22.34
C THR A 230 -4.84 19.22 -21.69
N ILE A 231 -4.94 19.13 -20.36
CA ILE A 231 -4.95 17.85 -19.64
C ILE A 231 -6.03 16.93 -20.20
N SER A 232 -7.28 17.41 -20.24
CA SER A 232 -8.39 16.60 -20.73
C SER A 232 -8.17 16.08 -22.15
N SER A 233 -7.51 16.86 -23.02
CA SER A 233 -7.22 16.45 -24.40
C SER A 233 -6.12 15.40 -24.55
N LYS A 234 -5.24 15.26 -23.55
CA LYS A 234 -4.03 14.42 -23.62
C LYS A 234 -4.03 13.21 -22.70
N VAL A 235 -5.06 13.03 -21.87
CA VAL A 235 -5.20 11.86 -20.99
C VAL A 235 -4.87 10.57 -21.73
N ARG A 236 -4.03 9.74 -21.13
CA ARG A 236 -3.63 8.45 -21.69
C ARG A 236 -3.26 7.46 -20.59
N LEU A 237 -3.45 6.19 -20.85
CA LEU A 237 -3.09 5.14 -19.91
C LEU A 237 -1.60 4.83 -19.97
N VAL A 238 -1.05 4.44 -18.82
CA VAL A 238 0.21 3.69 -18.76
C VAL A 238 0.08 2.41 -19.58
N SER A 239 1.18 2.00 -20.22
CA SER A 239 1.23 0.79 -21.05
C SER A 239 0.70 -0.43 -20.28
N LYS A 240 -0.16 -1.22 -20.94
CA LYS A 240 -0.81 -2.43 -20.39
C LYS A 240 -1.75 -2.22 -19.21
N ALA A 241 -2.05 -0.99 -18.78
CA ALA A 241 -2.94 -0.76 -17.64
C ALA A 241 -4.36 -1.31 -17.88
N LYS A 242 -4.94 -1.05 -19.06
CA LYS A 242 -6.32 -1.50 -19.38
C LYS A 242 -6.43 -3.02 -19.44
N GLU A 243 -5.46 -3.68 -20.08
CA GLU A 243 -5.41 -5.14 -20.18
C GLU A 243 -5.22 -5.79 -18.80
N THR A 244 -4.38 -5.19 -17.95
CA THR A 244 -4.17 -5.64 -16.57
C THR A 244 -5.45 -5.56 -15.75
N LEU A 245 -6.12 -4.39 -15.74
CA LEU A 245 -7.39 -4.21 -15.03
C LEU A 245 -8.49 -5.17 -15.51
N LYS A 246 -8.60 -5.38 -16.83
CA LYS A 246 -9.53 -6.38 -17.39
C LYS A 246 -9.21 -7.80 -16.94
N SER A 247 -7.93 -8.15 -16.84
CA SER A 247 -7.50 -9.47 -16.38
C SER A 247 -7.82 -9.68 -14.90
N LEU A 248 -7.63 -8.66 -14.07
CA LEU A 248 -8.02 -8.69 -12.65
C LEU A 248 -9.53 -8.88 -12.48
N LYS A 249 -10.36 -8.17 -13.26
CA LYS A 249 -11.82 -8.40 -13.23
C LYS A 249 -12.20 -9.83 -13.62
N LYS A 250 -11.54 -10.41 -14.64
CA LYS A 250 -11.77 -11.82 -15.03
C LYS A 250 -11.43 -12.80 -13.92
N MET A 251 -10.47 -12.45 -13.06
CA MET A 251 -10.11 -13.19 -11.85
C MET A 251 -11.06 -12.93 -10.67
N LYS A 252 -12.17 -12.19 -10.89
CA LYS A 252 -13.17 -11.82 -9.86
C LYS A 252 -12.61 -11.00 -8.69
N ILE A 253 -11.52 -10.27 -8.93
CA ILE A 253 -10.96 -9.33 -7.97
C ILE A 253 -11.77 -8.03 -8.01
N LYS A 254 -12.20 -7.56 -6.83
CA LYS A 254 -12.82 -6.23 -6.69
C LYS A 254 -11.77 -5.15 -6.92
N LEU A 255 -12.11 -4.11 -7.66
CA LEU A 255 -11.19 -3.03 -8.03
C LEU A 255 -11.68 -1.69 -7.48
N ALA A 256 -10.80 -0.98 -6.78
CA ALA A 256 -11.01 0.42 -6.43
C ALA A 256 -9.95 1.35 -7.02
N LEU A 257 -10.34 2.59 -7.28
CA LEU A 257 -9.44 3.68 -7.64
C LEU A 257 -9.58 4.80 -6.61
N ILE A 258 -8.46 5.18 -5.99
CA ILE A 258 -8.39 6.33 -5.08
C ILE A 258 -7.41 7.36 -5.59
N SER A 259 -7.72 8.65 -5.47
CA SER A 259 -6.80 9.71 -5.91
C SER A 259 -6.94 10.98 -5.08
N ASP A 260 -5.86 11.74 -4.97
CA ASP A 260 -5.95 13.11 -4.45
C ASP A 260 -6.74 14.01 -5.42
N SER A 261 -7.26 15.10 -4.87
CA SER A 261 -8.16 16.02 -5.57
C SER A 261 -7.45 16.75 -6.71
N ASP A 262 -8.21 17.04 -7.76
CA ASP A 262 -7.80 18.01 -8.78
C ASP A 262 -8.22 19.45 -8.43
N GLY A 263 -8.45 19.74 -7.15
CA GLY A 263 -9.06 20.97 -6.63
C GLY A 263 -10.59 21.01 -6.84
N LYS A 264 -11.13 20.13 -7.69
CA LYS A 264 -12.55 19.86 -7.90
C LYS A 264 -12.76 18.42 -8.37
N LYS A 265 -13.76 17.74 -7.81
CA LYS A 265 -14.08 16.33 -8.12
C LYS A 265 -14.36 16.09 -9.62
N GLU A 266 -15.09 16.99 -10.27
CA GLU A 266 -15.55 16.78 -11.65
C GLU A 266 -14.39 16.67 -12.65
N ILE A 267 -13.25 17.28 -12.32
CA ILE A 267 -12.08 17.33 -13.18
C ILE A 267 -11.42 15.95 -13.26
N LYS A 268 -11.13 15.36 -12.09
CA LYS A 268 -10.61 14.00 -11.99
C LYS A 268 -11.57 12.99 -12.63
N MET A 269 -12.86 13.10 -12.32
CA MET A 269 -13.87 12.20 -12.87
C MET A 269 -14.00 12.28 -14.40
N LYS A 270 -13.81 13.46 -15.01
CA LYS A 270 -13.78 13.59 -16.49
C LYS A 270 -12.61 12.83 -17.10
N ARG A 271 -11.42 12.88 -16.48
CA ARG A 271 -10.23 12.14 -16.95
C ARG A 271 -10.46 10.63 -16.88
N ILE A 272 -10.94 10.14 -15.73
CA ILE A 272 -11.30 8.73 -15.50
C ILE A 272 -12.31 8.22 -16.52
N LYS A 273 -13.40 8.97 -16.77
CA LYS A 273 -14.43 8.62 -17.76
C LYS A 273 -13.87 8.57 -19.18
N LYS A 274 -13.03 9.54 -19.57
CA LYS A 274 -12.43 9.60 -20.90
C LYS A 274 -11.48 8.43 -21.18
N LEU A 275 -10.82 7.92 -20.14
CA LEU A 275 -9.99 6.71 -20.21
C LEU A 275 -10.81 5.41 -20.18
N GLY A 276 -12.12 5.50 -19.97
CA GLY A 276 -13.04 4.36 -19.88
C GLY A 276 -12.87 3.52 -18.61
N LEU A 277 -12.27 4.10 -17.56
CA LEU A 277 -11.98 3.40 -16.31
C LEU A 277 -13.22 3.27 -15.41
N ASN A 278 -14.20 4.15 -15.57
CA ASN A 278 -15.44 4.16 -14.79
C ASN A 278 -16.28 2.87 -14.91
N LYS A 279 -15.98 2.01 -15.88
CA LYS A 279 -16.65 0.70 -16.06
C LYS A 279 -15.81 -0.47 -15.53
N LEU A 280 -14.56 -0.21 -15.13
CA LEU A 280 -13.62 -1.24 -14.67
C LEU A 280 -13.56 -1.31 -13.15
N PHE A 281 -13.69 -0.18 -12.47
CA PHE A 281 -13.66 -0.10 -11.01
C PHE A 281 -15.06 -0.25 -10.42
N ASP A 282 -15.12 -0.98 -9.30
CA ASP A 282 -16.33 -1.16 -8.51
C ASP A 282 -16.51 0.04 -7.56
N VAL A 283 -15.40 0.64 -7.09
CA VAL A 283 -15.38 1.87 -6.28
C VAL A 283 -14.41 2.89 -6.89
N ILE A 284 -14.82 4.16 -6.96
CA ILE A 284 -13.97 5.27 -7.39
C ILE A 284 -14.17 6.43 -6.42
N LEU A 285 -13.12 6.78 -5.68
CA LEU A 285 -13.13 7.88 -4.73
C LEU A 285 -12.00 8.87 -5.00
N THR A 286 -12.27 10.15 -4.80
CA THR A 286 -11.23 11.18 -4.69
C THR A 286 -11.19 11.73 -3.29
N SER A 287 -10.13 12.44 -2.92
CA SER A 287 -10.08 13.12 -1.62
C SER A 287 -11.17 14.20 -1.46
N ASP A 288 -11.79 14.65 -2.56
CA ASP A 288 -12.98 15.51 -2.51
C ASP A 288 -14.17 14.81 -1.83
N ASP A 289 -14.26 13.47 -1.92
CA ASP A 289 -15.34 12.68 -1.31
C ASP A 289 -15.23 12.55 0.21
N VAL A 290 -14.03 12.76 0.75
CA VAL A 290 -13.73 12.56 2.18
C VAL A 290 -13.15 13.81 2.86
N GLY A 291 -12.89 14.87 2.08
CA GLY A 291 -12.35 16.13 2.53
C GLY A 291 -10.89 16.08 3.02
N LEU A 292 -10.13 15.04 2.66
CA LEU A 292 -8.77 14.81 3.15
C LEU A 292 -7.91 14.09 2.09
N ASN A 293 -6.80 14.70 1.66
CA ASN A 293 -5.84 14.08 0.75
C ASN A 293 -5.07 12.95 1.44
N LYS A 294 -4.53 12.03 0.62
CA LYS A 294 -3.55 11.05 1.06
C LYS A 294 -2.31 11.77 1.63
N PRO A 295 -1.66 11.24 2.69
CA PRO A 295 -1.87 9.94 3.33
C PRO A 295 -2.99 9.92 4.39
N GLY A 296 -4.01 10.79 4.34
CA GLY A 296 -5.19 10.66 5.21
C GLY A 296 -5.89 9.29 5.13
N LEU A 297 -6.29 8.72 6.26
CA LEU A 297 -6.90 7.38 6.33
C LEU A 297 -8.32 7.31 5.79
N LYS A 298 -9.06 8.42 5.83
CA LYS A 298 -10.50 8.47 5.49
C LYS A 298 -10.84 7.89 4.12
N ILE A 299 -10.00 8.12 3.11
CA ILE A 299 -10.24 7.60 1.75
C ILE A 299 -10.08 6.08 1.71
N PHE A 300 -9.12 5.51 2.45
CA PHE A 300 -8.91 4.07 2.52
C PHE A 300 -10.05 3.40 3.29
N GLU A 301 -10.42 3.94 4.46
CA GLU A 301 -11.52 3.42 5.28
C GLU A 301 -12.85 3.43 4.50
N LYS A 302 -13.18 4.54 3.83
CA LYS A 302 -14.37 4.63 2.98
C LYS A 302 -14.32 3.64 1.82
N THR A 303 -13.15 3.46 1.19
CA THR A 303 -12.97 2.50 0.09
C THR A 303 -13.20 1.07 0.56
N LEU A 304 -12.62 0.68 1.68
CA LEU A 304 -12.76 -0.67 2.25
C LEU A 304 -14.23 -0.96 2.61
N ASN A 305 -14.92 0.03 3.20
CA ASN A 305 -16.33 -0.09 3.53
C ASN A 305 -17.22 -0.21 2.28
N GLU A 306 -16.99 0.60 1.24
CA GLU A 306 -17.77 0.51 0.00
C GLU A 306 -17.48 -0.76 -0.81
N LEU A 307 -16.25 -1.27 -0.71
CA LEU A 307 -15.90 -2.56 -1.30
C LEU A 307 -16.42 -3.75 -0.49
N ASP A 308 -16.74 -3.57 0.79
CA ASP A 308 -17.08 -4.64 1.74
C ASP A 308 -16.00 -5.75 1.74
N VAL A 309 -14.80 -5.38 2.19
CA VAL A 309 -13.62 -6.25 2.24
C VAL A 309 -12.75 -5.95 3.46
N ASN A 310 -12.08 -6.98 3.98
CA ASN A 310 -11.13 -6.78 5.07
C ASN A 310 -9.81 -6.18 4.52
N PRO A 311 -9.20 -5.19 5.20
CA PRO A 311 -7.91 -4.64 4.82
C PRO A 311 -6.82 -5.68 4.52
N VAL A 312 -6.76 -6.80 5.26
CA VAL A 312 -5.71 -7.82 5.06
C VAL A 312 -5.87 -8.57 3.74
N GLU A 313 -7.05 -8.55 3.13
CA GLU A 313 -7.38 -9.14 1.83
C GLU A 313 -7.16 -8.18 0.66
N CYS A 314 -6.65 -6.97 0.94
CA CYS A 314 -6.52 -5.90 -0.04
C CYS A 314 -5.07 -5.61 -0.39
N ILE A 315 -4.84 -5.27 -1.66
CA ILE A 315 -3.58 -4.70 -2.15
C ILE A 315 -3.78 -3.22 -2.46
N MET A 316 -2.84 -2.36 -2.06
CA MET A 316 -2.71 -0.99 -2.56
C MET A 316 -1.56 -0.90 -3.57
N VAL A 317 -1.85 -0.36 -4.77
CA VAL A 317 -0.86 -0.10 -5.82
C VAL A 317 -0.76 1.40 -6.04
N GLY A 318 0.44 1.96 -5.89
CA GLY A 318 0.68 3.38 -6.12
C GLY A 318 2.14 3.68 -6.41
N ASN A 319 2.40 4.88 -6.93
CA ASN A 319 3.74 5.28 -7.36
C ASN A 319 4.49 6.13 -6.32
N ARG A 320 3.79 6.69 -5.32
CA ARG A 320 4.36 7.54 -4.26
C ARG A 320 4.27 6.86 -2.90
N PRO A 321 5.29 6.11 -2.43
CA PRO A 321 5.25 5.42 -1.14
C PRO A 321 4.79 6.26 0.07
N PRO A 322 5.31 7.48 0.32
CA PRO A 322 4.90 8.27 1.49
C PRO A 322 3.45 8.77 1.43
N VAL A 323 2.84 8.82 0.24
CA VAL A 323 1.48 9.31 0.03
C VAL A 323 0.51 8.13 -0.09
N ASP A 324 0.82 7.17 -0.96
CA ASP A 324 -0.07 6.09 -1.36
C ASP A 324 0.02 4.87 -0.44
N LEU A 325 1.20 4.54 0.09
CA LEU A 325 1.47 3.22 0.67
C LEU A 325 1.56 3.25 2.21
N VAL A 326 2.01 4.35 2.81
CA VAL A 326 2.13 4.47 4.28
C VAL A 326 0.81 4.17 4.98
N SER A 327 -0.28 4.75 4.50
CA SER A 327 -1.60 4.57 5.12
C SER A 327 -2.24 3.22 4.82
N ALA A 328 -2.03 2.71 3.61
CA ALA A 328 -2.40 1.34 3.27
C ALA A 328 -1.68 0.34 4.20
N LYS A 329 -0.37 0.53 4.44
CA LYS A 329 0.42 -0.32 5.33
C LYS A 329 -0.07 -0.26 6.78
N LYS A 330 -0.40 0.93 7.28
CA LYS A 330 -0.98 1.12 8.63
C LYS A 330 -2.29 0.35 8.82
N LEU A 331 -3.08 0.24 7.75
CA LEU A 331 -4.32 -0.53 7.73
C LEU A 331 -4.09 -2.03 7.40
N ALA A 332 -2.85 -2.52 7.34
CA ALA A 332 -2.49 -3.91 7.03
C ALA A 332 -2.79 -4.39 5.59
N LEU A 333 -3.05 -3.46 4.66
CA LEU A 333 -3.06 -3.77 3.23
C LEU A 333 -1.67 -4.21 2.79
N THR A 334 -1.64 -5.11 1.82
CA THR A 334 -0.41 -5.41 1.09
C THR A 334 -0.09 -4.26 0.14
N THR A 335 1.16 -3.78 0.12
CA THR A 335 1.52 -2.60 -0.68
C THR A 335 2.43 -2.96 -1.86
N ILE A 336 2.12 -2.42 -3.03
CA ILE A 336 2.93 -2.54 -4.24
C ILE A 336 3.36 -1.15 -4.68
N TRP A 337 4.67 -0.89 -4.62
CA TRP A 337 5.26 0.29 -5.23
C TRP A 337 5.45 0.08 -6.73
N LEU A 338 4.67 0.81 -7.53
CA LEU A 338 4.88 0.90 -8.96
C LEU A 338 5.89 2.02 -9.24
N LYS A 339 7.11 1.64 -9.63
CA LYS A 339 8.25 2.53 -9.83
C LYS A 339 8.12 3.34 -11.13
N HIS A 340 7.13 4.24 -11.17
CA HIS A 340 6.82 5.13 -12.29
C HIS A 340 6.96 6.60 -11.90
N GLY A 341 7.42 7.40 -12.87
CA GLY A 341 7.64 8.84 -12.73
C GLY A 341 8.79 9.20 -11.79
N LYS A 342 8.93 10.51 -11.53
CA LYS A 342 10.04 11.12 -10.78
C LYS A 342 10.35 10.48 -9.41
N TRP A 343 9.33 9.98 -8.71
CA TRP A 343 9.53 9.32 -7.40
C TRP A 343 10.33 8.02 -7.48
N ALA A 344 10.38 7.36 -8.64
CA ALA A 344 11.26 6.21 -8.86
C ALA A 344 12.75 6.60 -8.89
N GLU A 345 13.06 7.85 -9.25
CA GLU A 345 14.43 8.33 -9.45
C GLU A 345 15.02 8.93 -8.16
N GLU A 346 14.20 9.60 -7.37
CA GLU A 346 14.67 10.41 -6.25
C GLU A 346 15.18 9.62 -5.04
N HIS A 347 14.84 8.32 -4.89
CA HIS A 347 15.26 7.42 -3.79
C HIS A 347 15.13 8.03 -2.37
N LYS A 348 14.26 9.03 -2.19
CA LYS A 348 14.06 9.75 -0.93
C LYS A 348 12.73 9.32 -0.31
N GLY A 349 12.78 8.89 0.95
CA GLY A 349 11.60 8.58 1.74
C GLY A 349 11.73 7.28 2.54
N ASP A 350 10.75 7.05 3.41
CA ASP A 350 10.62 5.80 4.14
C ASP A 350 9.94 4.74 3.26
N PHE A 351 10.73 3.74 2.86
CA PHE A 351 10.26 2.60 2.07
C PHE A 351 9.85 1.40 2.94
N SER A 352 9.82 1.54 4.28
CA SER A 352 9.33 0.50 5.19
C SER A 352 7.88 0.10 4.91
N CYS A 353 7.12 1.01 4.27
CA CYS A 353 5.74 0.78 3.85
C CYS A 353 5.60 -0.07 2.58
N VAL A 354 6.69 -0.51 1.93
CA VAL A 354 6.67 -1.23 0.64
C VAL A 354 6.83 -2.74 0.86
N ASP A 355 5.79 -3.52 0.57
CA ASP A 355 5.87 -4.99 0.60
C ASP A 355 6.45 -5.56 -0.70
N PHE A 356 6.03 -5.03 -1.85
CA PHE A 356 6.50 -5.43 -3.18
C PHE A 356 6.79 -4.21 -4.04
N SER A 357 7.64 -4.37 -5.05
CA SER A 357 7.83 -3.31 -6.06
C SER A 357 7.93 -3.89 -7.46
N THR A 358 7.51 -3.12 -8.45
CA THR A 358 7.62 -3.45 -9.88
C THR A 358 7.74 -2.17 -10.70
N THR A 359 8.29 -2.27 -11.91
CA THR A 359 8.31 -1.21 -12.93
C THR A 359 7.19 -1.37 -13.96
N GLN A 360 6.36 -2.41 -13.89
CA GLN A 360 5.30 -2.66 -14.87
C GLN A 360 3.99 -3.02 -14.18
N ILE A 361 2.92 -2.31 -14.50
CA ILE A 361 1.58 -2.55 -13.92
C ILE A 361 1.10 -3.99 -14.15
N ARG A 362 1.49 -4.63 -15.26
CA ARG A 362 1.13 -6.02 -15.56
C ARG A 362 1.66 -7.02 -14.53
N ASP A 363 2.75 -6.71 -13.84
CA ASP A 363 3.36 -7.62 -12.86
C ASP A 363 2.54 -7.71 -11.57
N VAL A 364 1.58 -6.78 -11.36
CA VAL A 364 0.56 -6.89 -10.30
C VAL A 364 -0.19 -8.22 -10.42
N LEU A 365 -0.41 -8.75 -11.63
CA LEU A 365 -1.03 -10.06 -11.83
C LEU A 365 -0.16 -11.20 -11.29
N ASN A 366 1.16 -11.11 -11.46
CA ASN A 366 2.09 -12.14 -11.00
C ASN A 366 2.20 -12.12 -9.47
N ILE A 367 2.25 -10.91 -8.88
CA ILE A 367 2.25 -10.73 -7.43
C ILE A 367 0.94 -11.25 -6.84
N LEU A 368 -0.21 -10.89 -7.42
CA LEU A 368 -1.52 -11.40 -6.99
C LEU A 368 -1.57 -12.92 -7.02
N LYS A 369 -1.17 -13.55 -8.13
CA LYS A 369 -1.14 -15.02 -8.25
C LYS A 369 -0.27 -15.63 -7.15
N SER A 370 0.93 -15.08 -6.93
CA SER A 370 1.84 -15.54 -5.88
C SER A 370 1.34 -15.29 -4.45
N LEU A 371 0.32 -14.47 -4.24
CA LEU A 371 -0.32 -14.25 -2.92
C LEU A 371 -1.58 -15.12 -2.75
N ASN A 372 -2.25 -15.44 -3.85
CA ASN A 372 -3.46 -16.25 -3.86
C ASN A 372 -3.20 -17.74 -4.11
N GLY A 373 -1.95 -18.17 -4.26
CA GLY A 373 -1.54 -19.55 -4.55
C GLY A 373 -1.88 -19.95 -5.98
#